data_AF-A0A8F9RPA7-F1
#
_entry.id   AF-A0A8F9RPA7-F1
#
_cell.length_a   1.000
_cell.length_b   1.000
_cell.length_c   1.000
_cell.angle_alpha   90.00
_cell.angle_beta   90.00
_cell.angle_gamma   90.00
#
_symmetry.space_group_name_H-M   'P 1'
#
loop_
_entity.id
_entity.type
_entity.pdbx_description
1 polymer ?
#
loop_
_entity_poly.entity_id
_entity_poly.type
_entity_poly.pdbx_seq_one_letter_code
_entity_poly.pdbx_strand_id
1 'polypeptide(L)'
;MRKIIMLFIFVAFFQITNAQDEFITIWKPGITQQIHFPGRGTNFNVTWEEIGYPQHNGNVSDINSTVDFTINFGTPLNPSPANATYRVKISNGNGNFNQVKFFDNTITPIYLGPDREKLLNVSQWGNIQWQTFDNAFVFCTNLDITAPDAPDLSLVTSTREMFYLCSSLVGNASFNNWDTSNLTTINSMFSAADQFNAPIGNWDVSNVTDFYAVFDMASNFNQPLRDWDTSNATTMEHMFHGASSFNQNIEKWNTSGVANMDMMFAVTTSFNQNIGSWNLSSLESAVDMLISSGLNCQNYDNALFGWNNNPQTPNSINLGNAAPLHYTHPAAVASRNNLITNKNWLVTGDNYNVFCNSILQVAEADKKMKLTIYPNPADHIIFLKNNKNAESFIITDATGRIIKKDTLNKDYINIQNLSQGNYILQIITKDGTENFKFIKK
;
A
#
# COMPACT_ATOMS: atom_id res chain seq x y z
N MET A 1 -18.85 -35.94 -51.80
CA MET A 1 -18.95 -34.71 -50.98
C MET A 1 -17.73 -34.61 -50.08
N ARG A 2 -16.72 -33.82 -50.46
CA ARG A 2 -15.54 -33.54 -49.61
C ARG A 2 -15.86 -32.32 -48.75
N LYS A 3 -15.88 -32.46 -47.42
CA LYS A 3 -16.05 -31.36 -46.48
C LYS A 3 -14.73 -30.60 -46.38
N ILE A 4 -14.73 -29.33 -46.79
CA ILE A 4 -13.65 -28.37 -46.54
C ILE A 4 -13.87 -27.87 -45.11
N ILE A 5 -12.91 -28.13 -44.21
CA ILE A 5 -12.88 -27.55 -42.87
C ILE A 5 -12.12 -26.23 -42.99
N MET A 6 -12.82 -25.10 -42.89
CA MET A 6 -12.20 -23.78 -42.75
C MET A 6 -11.61 -23.67 -41.34
N LEU A 7 -10.28 -23.60 -41.26
CA LEU A 7 -9.55 -23.30 -40.04
C LEU A 7 -9.58 -21.78 -39.81
N PHE A 8 -10.36 -21.31 -38.83
CA PHE A 8 -10.28 -19.93 -38.38
C PHE A 8 -9.00 -19.76 -37.54
N ILE A 9 -7.98 -19.13 -38.13
CA ILE A 9 -6.81 -18.68 -37.39
C ILE A 9 -7.23 -17.43 -36.61
N PHE A 10 -7.41 -17.59 -35.30
CA PHE A 10 -7.58 -16.48 -34.38
C PHE A 10 -6.21 -15.82 -34.20
N VAL A 11 -5.89 -14.83 -35.02
CA VAL A 11 -4.72 -13.98 -34.80
C VAL A 11 -5.07 -13.06 -33.64
N ALA A 12 -4.59 -13.40 -32.44
CA ALA A 12 -4.56 -12.47 -31.34
C ALA A 12 -3.60 -11.33 -31.73
N PHE A 13 -4.16 -10.18 -32.12
CA PHE A 13 -3.41 -8.93 -32.13
C PHE A 13 -3.02 -8.63 -30.69
N PHE A 14 -1.83 -9.07 -30.28
CA PHE A 14 -1.10 -8.34 -29.27
C PHE A 14 -0.79 -6.98 -29.91
N GLN A 15 -1.67 -6.01 -29.67
CA GLN A 15 -1.28 -4.62 -29.79
C GLN A 15 -0.16 -4.44 -28.77
N ILE A 16 1.08 -4.46 -29.27
CA ILE A 16 2.18 -3.81 -28.58
C ILE A 16 1.77 -2.34 -28.56
N THR A 17 1.11 -1.92 -27.48
CA THR A 17 0.89 -0.51 -27.22
C THR A 17 2.28 0.09 -27.12
N ASN A 18 2.70 0.86 -28.13
CA ASN A 18 3.81 1.78 -27.96
C ASN A 18 3.58 2.52 -26.64
N ALA A 19 4.61 2.66 -25.81
CA ALA A 19 4.52 3.46 -24.60
C ALA A 19 3.86 4.80 -24.96
N GLN A 20 2.70 5.09 -24.36
CA GLN A 20 2.01 6.34 -24.60
C GLN A 20 2.70 7.42 -23.77
N ASP A 21 3.17 8.49 -24.43
CA ASP A 21 4.01 9.52 -23.80
C ASP A 21 3.25 10.42 -22.82
N GLU A 22 1.92 10.37 -22.81
CA GLU A 22 1.08 11.34 -22.12
C GLU A 22 0.68 10.92 -20.70
N PHE A 23 0.76 11.86 -19.76
CA PHE A 23 0.07 11.77 -18.46
C PHE A 23 -1.41 12.13 -18.66
N ILE A 24 -2.32 11.23 -18.28
CA ILE A 24 -3.75 11.36 -18.59
C ILE A 24 -4.60 11.36 -17.32
N THR A 25 -5.40 12.41 -17.17
CA THR A 25 -6.32 12.62 -16.06
C THR A 25 -7.75 12.84 -16.52
N ILE A 26 -8.71 12.58 -15.64
CA ILE A 26 -10.14 12.81 -15.86
C ILE A 26 -10.65 13.85 -14.87
N TRP A 27 -11.30 14.89 -15.39
CA TRP A 27 -11.78 16.03 -14.61
C TRP A 27 -13.28 16.27 -14.80
N LYS A 28 -13.95 16.74 -13.74
CA LYS A 28 -15.33 17.22 -13.75
C LYS A 28 -15.37 18.69 -13.34
N PRO A 29 -15.33 19.65 -14.28
CA PRO A 29 -15.26 21.08 -13.96
C PRO A 29 -16.51 21.64 -13.30
N GLY A 30 -17.65 20.94 -13.38
CA GLY A 30 -18.94 21.44 -12.94
C GLY A 30 -19.42 22.59 -13.82
N ILE A 31 -20.25 23.48 -13.27
CA ILE A 31 -20.92 24.54 -14.05
C ILE A 31 -19.99 25.56 -14.71
N THR A 32 -18.78 25.80 -14.16
CA THR A 32 -17.86 26.81 -14.68
C THR A 32 -17.15 26.37 -15.95
N GLN A 33 -17.15 25.07 -16.26
CA GLN A 33 -16.41 24.48 -17.38
C GLN A 33 -14.92 24.83 -17.37
N GLN A 34 -14.37 25.07 -16.17
CA GLN A 34 -12.99 25.46 -15.96
C GLN A 34 -12.38 24.68 -14.80
N ILE A 35 -11.08 24.40 -14.92
CA ILE A 35 -10.24 23.91 -13.82
C ILE A 35 -9.03 24.82 -13.64
N HIS A 36 -8.59 24.99 -12.40
CA HIS A 36 -7.25 25.45 -12.05
C HIS A 36 -6.32 24.25 -12.07
N PHE A 37 -5.59 24.08 -13.17
CA PHE A 37 -4.71 22.94 -13.37
C PHE A 37 -3.38 23.14 -12.61
N PRO A 38 -2.98 22.21 -11.73
CA PRO A 38 -1.82 22.37 -10.85
C PRO A 38 -0.50 21.86 -11.46
N GLY A 39 -0.38 21.93 -12.78
CA GLY A 39 0.79 21.49 -13.51
C GLY A 39 1.94 22.52 -13.49
N ARG A 40 3.18 22.03 -13.40
CA ARG A 40 4.41 22.82 -13.37
C ARG A 40 5.41 22.28 -14.39
N GLY A 41 6.06 23.17 -15.11
CA GLY A 41 7.00 22.79 -16.17
C GLY A 41 7.31 23.94 -17.13
N THR A 42 8.06 23.61 -18.18
CA THR A 42 8.48 24.55 -19.23
C THR A 42 8.20 23.95 -20.59
N ASN A 43 7.63 24.73 -21.50
CA ASN A 43 7.28 24.34 -22.87
C ASN A 43 6.56 22.98 -23.01
N PHE A 44 5.73 22.60 -22.03
CA PHE A 44 4.92 21.39 -22.09
C PHE A 44 3.58 21.66 -22.78
N ASN A 45 2.91 20.61 -23.24
CA ASN A 45 1.66 20.73 -23.97
C ASN A 45 0.51 20.08 -23.19
N VAL A 46 -0.68 20.67 -23.31
CA VAL A 46 -1.93 20.14 -22.75
C VAL A 46 -2.95 20.00 -23.87
N THR A 47 -3.47 18.80 -24.04
CA THR A 47 -4.66 18.56 -24.87
C THR A 47 -5.81 18.08 -24.01
N TRP A 48 -7.04 18.33 -24.44
CA TRP A 48 -8.21 17.83 -23.75
C TRP A 48 -9.34 17.49 -24.71
N GLU A 49 -10.19 16.55 -24.31
CA GLU A 49 -11.40 16.17 -25.04
C GLU A 49 -12.55 15.90 -24.06
N GLU A 50 -13.77 16.29 -24.43
CA GLU A 50 -14.98 15.96 -23.67
C GLU A 50 -15.32 14.48 -23.85
N ILE A 51 -15.50 13.77 -22.73
CA ILE A 51 -15.77 12.33 -22.74
C ILE A 51 -17.18 12.08 -23.27
N GLY A 52 -17.27 11.27 -24.34
CA GLY A 52 -18.51 11.02 -25.07
C GLY A 52 -18.78 12.00 -26.23
N TYR A 53 -18.00 13.08 -26.33
CA TYR A 53 -18.14 14.12 -27.35
C TYR A 53 -16.77 14.54 -27.90
N PRO A 54 -16.00 13.65 -28.53
CA PRO A 54 -14.60 13.90 -28.91
C PRO A 54 -14.40 15.06 -29.90
N GLN A 55 -15.44 15.47 -30.63
CA GLN A 55 -15.43 16.69 -31.45
C GLN A 55 -15.29 17.98 -30.63
N HIS A 56 -15.59 17.92 -29.33
CA HIS A 56 -15.33 19.01 -28.39
C HIS A 56 -14.00 18.75 -27.69
N ASN A 57 -12.97 19.41 -28.19
CA ASN A 57 -11.60 19.25 -27.76
C ASN A 57 -10.83 20.57 -27.86
N GLY A 58 -9.66 20.62 -27.23
CA GLY A 58 -8.76 21.76 -27.30
C GLY A 58 -7.31 21.37 -27.05
N ASN A 59 -6.42 22.31 -27.39
CA ASN A 59 -4.98 22.15 -27.24
C ASN A 59 -4.36 23.50 -26.83
N VAL A 60 -3.41 23.46 -25.91
CA VAL A 60 -2.55 24.57 -25.52
C VAL A 60 -1.11 24.07 -25.50
N SER A 61 -0.25 24.65 -26.34
CA SER A 61 1.16 24.27 -26.46
C SER A 61 2.10 25.27 -25.77
N ASP A 62 3.34 24.83 -25.57
CA ASP A 62 4.47 25.66 -25.10
C ASP A 62 4.19 26.36 -23.76
N ILE A 63 3.49 25.66 -22.86
CA ILE A 63 3.12 26.18 -21.54
C ILE A 63 4.35 26.26 -20.64
N ASN A 64 4.55 27.45 -20.06
CA ASN A 64 5.51 27.67 -18.99
C ASN A 64 4.73 28.00 -17.71
N SER A 65 4.90 27.18 -16.69
CA SER A 65 4.11 27.30 -15.47
C SER A 65 4.88 26.96 -14.21
N THR A 66 4.80 27.86 -13.23
CA THR A 66 5.30 27.69 -11.85
C THR A 66 4.19 27.76 -10.80
N VAL A 67 2.95 28.05 -11.23
CA VAL A 67 1.74 28.20 -10.40
C VAL A 67 0.53 27.58 -11.12
N ASP A 68 -0.63 27.51 -10.47
CA ASP A 68 -1.82 26.98 -11.12
C ASP A 68 -2.27 27.89 -12.27
N PHE A 69 -2.82 27.30 -13.33
CA PHE A 69 -3.36 28.06 -14.46
C PHE A 69 -4.72 27.51 -14.89
N THR A 70 -5.54 28.36 -15.48
CA THR A 70 -6.89 27.97 -15.89
C THR A 70 -6.89 27.22 -17.22
N ILE A 71 -7.51 26.05 -17.25
CA ILE A 71 -7.96 25.41 -18.48
C ILE A 71 -9.46 25.67 -18.62
N ASN A 72 -9.85 26.31 -19.73
CA ASN A 72 -11.24 26.57 -20.07
C ASN A 72 -11.69 25.59 -21.16
N PHE A 73 -12.66 24.76 -20.81
CA PHE A 73 -13.20 23.74 -21.71
C PHE A 73 -14.29 24.27 -22.64
N GLY A 74 -14.71 25.54 -22.51
CA GLY A 74 -15.77 26.10 -23.36
C GLY A 74 -17.16 25.58 -23.02
N THR A 75 -18.10 25.70 -23.97
CA THR A 75 -19.48 25.22 -23.78
C THR A 75 -19.57 23.72 -24.10
N PRO A 76 -19.89 22.85 -23.13
CA PRO A 76 -19.94 21.40 -23.35
C PRO A 76 -21.04 21.01 -24.34
N LEU A 77 -20.81 19.89 -25.02
CA LEU A 77 -21.82 19.23 -25.83
C LEU A 77 -22.66 18.22 -25.03
N ASN A 78 -22.25 17.87 -23.81
CA ASN A 78 -23.07 17.09 -22.89
C ASN A 78 -24.41 17.80 -22.60
N PRO A 79 -25.56 17.13 -22.82
CA PRO A 79 -26.91 17.66 -22.54
C PRO A 79 -27.11 18.11 -21.08
N SER A 80 -26.26 17.63 -20.16
CA SER A 80 -26.17 18.09 -18.78
C SER A 80 -24.79 18.73 -18.54
N PRO A 81 -24.61 20.03 -18.83
CA PRO A 81 -23.31 20.72 -18.75
C PRO A 81 -22.58 20.54 -17.41
N ALA A 82 -23.30 20.55 -16.28
CA ALA A 82 -22.71 20.36 -14.95
C ALA A 82 -22.10 18.95 -14.75
N ASN A 83 -22.47 17.99 -15.60
CA ASN A 83 -21.98 16.61 -15.58
C ASN A 83 -20.97 16.31 -16.70
N ALA A 84 -20.59 17.31 -17.50
CA ALA A 84 -19.52 17.15 -18.48
C ALA A 84 -18.22 16.74 -17.77
N THR A 85 -17.51 15.79 -18.39
CA THR A 85 -16.20 15.33 -17.93
C THR A 85 -15.21 15.37 -19.08
N TYR A 86 -13.96 15.62 -18.74
CA TYR A 86 -12.92 15.89 -19.73
C TYR A 86 -11.72 15.01 -19.45
N ARG A 87 -11.18 14.40 -20.50
CA ARG A 87 -9.89 13.75 -20.47
C ARG A 87 -8.84 14.79 -20.81
N VAL A 88 -7.94 15.07 -19.87
CA VAL A 88 -6.83 16.00 -20.02
C VAL A 88 -5.55 15.19 -20.17
N LYS A 89 -4.80 15.43 -21.24
CA LYS A 89 -3.56 14.72 -21.59
C LYS A 89 -2.40 15.72 -21.61
N ILE A 90 -1.31 15.37 -20.96
CA ILE A 90 -0.13 16.21 -20.79
C ILE A 90 1.06 15.50 -21.42
N SER A 91 1.80 16.20 -22.27
CA SER A 91 3.08 15.73 -22.82
C SER A 91 4.18 16.75 -22.58
N ASN A 92 5.43 16.30 -22.62
CA ASN A 92 6.61 17.16 -22.49
C ASN A 92 6.71 18.25 -23.56
N GLY A 93 6.02 18.11 -24.70
CA GLY A 93 6.08 19.09 -25.78
C GLY A 93 7.52 19.33 -26.25
N ASN A 94 7.95 20.60 -26.24
CA ASN A 94 9.33 20.99 -26.54
C ASN A 94 10.19 21.21 -25.29
N GLY A 95 9.67 20.89 -24.10
CA GLY A 95 10.38 21.03 -22.84
C GLY A 95 10.08 19.87 -21.90
N ASN A 96 9.68 20.16 -20.66
CA ASN A 96 9.46 19.15 -19.63
C ASN A 96 8.27 19.52 -18.75
N PHE A 97 7.41 18.53 -18.51
CA PHE A 97 6.44 18.56 -17.44
C PHE A 97 7.05 17.92 -16.20
N ASN A 98 7.11 18.67 -15.09
CA ASN A 98 7.97 18.32 -13.96
C ASN A 98 7.20 17.83 -12.74
N GLN A 99 6.03 18.43 -12.48
CA GLN A 99 5.30 18.24 -11.24
C GLN A 99 3.81 18.58 -11.41
N VAL A 100 2.98 17.85 -10.66
CA VAL A 100 1.64 18.27 -10.27
C VAL A 100 1.70 18.67 -8.80
N LYS A 101 1.10 19.80 -8.39
CA LYS A 101 1.17 20.30 -7.01
C LYS A 101 -0.12 21.01 -6.58
N PHE A 102 -1.03 20.30 -5.92
CA PHE A 102 -2.31 20.85 -5.44
C PHE A 102 -2.21 21.58 -4.09
N PHE A 103 -1.06 21.49 -3.41
CA PHE A 103 -0.82 22.20 -2.17
C PHE A 103 0.61 22.75 -2.09
N ASP A 104 0.75 24.02 -1.74
CA ASP A 104 2.02 24.74 -1.70
C ASP A 104 2.34 25.37 -0.34
N ASN A 105 1.59 25.02 0.71
CA ASN A 105 1.69 25.58 2.06
C ASN A 105 1.41 27.09 2.15
N THR A 106 0.88 27.74 1.11
CA THR A 106 0.59 29.18 1.11
C THR A 106 -0.88 29.52 1.34
N ILE A 107 -1.80 28.56 1.11
CA ILE A 107 -3.24 28.78 1.20
C ILE A 107 -3.72 28.61 2.65
N THR A 108 -4.34 29.66 3.20
CA THR A 108 -5.01 29.64 4.51
C THR A 108 -6.45 30.16 4.38
N PRO A 109 -7.48 29.40 4.83
CA PRO A 109 -7.44 28.07 5.43
C PRO A 109 -6.97 26.98 4.45
N ILE A 110 -6.18 26.03 4.95
CA ILE A 110 -5.50 24.95 4.18
C ILE A 110 -6.48 24.11 3.34
N TYR A 111 -7.75 24.02 3.76
CA TYR A 111 -8.81 23.23 3.12
C TYR A 111 -9.49 23.89 1.91
N LEU A 112 -9.17 25.15 1.56
CA LEU A 112 -9.86 25.91 0.50
C LEU A 112 -9.11 25.98 -0.85
N GLY A 113 -8.19 25.06 -1.12
CA GLY A 113 -7.51 25.05 -2.42
C GLY A 113 -8.50 24.82 -3.58
N PRO A 114 -8.31 25.50 -4.72
CA PRO A 114 -9.24 25.43 -5.83
C PRO A 114 -9.26 24.02 -6.44
N ASP A 115 -10.45 23.58 -6.87
CA ASP A 115 -10.63 22.53 -7.87
C ASP A 115 -10.11 21.11 -7.54
N ARG A 116 -9.63 20.86 -6.31
CA ARG A 116 -9.16 19.54 -5.82
C ARG A 116 -10.20 18.43 -6.00
N GLU A 117 -11.46 18.72 -5.71
CA GLU A 117 -12.57 17.78 -5.86
C GLU A 117 -12.97 17.52 -7.33
N LYS A 118 -12.47 18.34 -8.26
CA LYS A 118 -12.78 18.20 -9.69
C LYS A 118 -11.92 17.15 -10.38
N LEU A 119 -10.76 16.80 -9.81
CA LEU A 119 -9.94 15.69 -10.31
C LEU A 119 -10.57 14.37 -9.86
N LEU A 120 -10.99 13.56 -10.83
CA LEU A 120 -11.64 12.28 -10.57
C LEU A 120 -10.70 11.09 -10.73
N ASN A 121 -9.75 11.18 -11.68
CA ASN A 121 -8.93 10.03 -12.00
C ASN A 121 -7.57 10.37 -12.58
N VAL A 122 -6.54 9.61 -12.21
CA VAL A 122 -5.35 9.39 -13.05
C VAL A 122 -5.52 8.06 -13.77
N SER A 123 -5.64 8.13 -15.08
CA SER A 123 -5.88 6.98 -15.96
C SER A 123 -4.64 6.49 -16.71
N GLN A 124 -3.57 7.28 -16.69
CA GLN A 124 -2.27 6.92 -17.25
C GLN A 124 -1.18 7.82 -16.68
N TRP A 125 -0.02 7.27 -16.34
CA TRP A 125 1.16 8.03 -15.92
C TRP A 125 1.99 8.53 -17.10
N GLY A 126 2.14 7.70 -18.13
CA GLY A 126 2.96 7.97 -19.31
C GLY A 126 4.46 7.96 -19.00
N ASN A 127 5.25 8.54 -19.91
CA ASN A 127 6.72 8.57 -19.83
C ASN A 127 7.25 9.87 -19.21
N ILE A 128 6.43 10.57 -18.42
CA ILE A 128 6.87 11.80 -17.74
C ILE A 128 7.90 11.44 -16.68
N GLN A 129 9.11 11.99 -16.80
CA GLN A 129 10.15 11.88 -15.78
C GLN A 129 9.89 12.91 -14.67
N TRP A 130 9.18 12.47 -13.64
CA TRP A 130 8.74 13.35 -12.56
C TRP A 130 9.93 13.87 -11.74
N GLN A 131 9.94 15.17 -11.45
CA GLN A 131 10.98 15.76 -10.60
C GLN A 131 10.65 15.60 -9.12
N THR A 132 9.37 15.54 -8.77
CA THR A 132 8.89 15.33 -7.40
C THR A 132 7.38 15.03 -7.40
N PHE A 133 6.93 14.28 -6.40
CA PHE A 133 5.50 14.10 -6.09
C PHE A 133 5.08 14.77 -4.78
N ASP A 134 5.95 15.62 -4.22
CA ASP A 134 5.63 16.39 -3.02
C ASP A 134 4.35 17.19 -3.23
N ASN A 135 3.39 16.96 -2.35
CA ASN A 135 2.11 17.65 -2.33
C ASN A 135 1.33 17.53 -3.64
N ALA A 136 1.49 16.42 -4.38
CA ALA A 136 0.88 16.29 -5.68
C ALA A 136 -0.63 16.31 -5.60
N PHE A 137 -1.29 15.31 -5.02
CA PHE A 137 -2.74 15.16 -5.04
C PHE A 137 -3.42 15.46 -3.69
N VAL A 138 -2.78 16.26 -2.83
CA VAL A 138 -3.32 16.60 -1.50
C VAL A 138 -4.77 17.08 -1.58
N PHE A 139 -5.63 16.55 -0.72
CA PHE A 139 -7.06 16.87 -0.61
C PHE A 139 -7.90 16.55 -1.86
N CYS A 140 -7.41 15.77 -2.83
CA CYS A 140 -8.22 15.33 -3.96
C CYS A 140 -9.19 14.23 -3.51
N THR A 141 -10.24 14.60 -2.78
CA THR A 141 -11.16 13.67 -2.10
C THR A 141 -11.95 12.78 -3.04
N ASN A 142 -12.10 13.15 -4.33
CA ASN A 142 -12.79 12.36 -5.35
C ASN A 142 -11.83 11.57 -6.27
N LEU A 143 -10.52 11.68 -6.05
CA LEU A 143 -9.51 11.05 -6.92
C LEU A 143 -9.42 9.55 -6.66
N ASP A 144 -9.37 8.79 -7.76
CA ASP A 144 -8.87 7.42 -7.78
C ASP A 144 -7.77 7.25 -8.85
N ILE A 145 -6.98 6.18 -8.77
CA ILE A 145 -5.91 5.87 -9.72
C ILE A 145 -6.22 4.56 -10.43
N THR A 146 -6.64 4.66 -11.70
CA THR A 146 -6.96 3.49 -12.54
C THR A 146 -5.88 3.18 -13.58
N ALA A 147 -4.83 4.00 -13.61
CA ALA A 147 -3.67 3.85 -14.47
C ALA A 147 -3.08 2.42 -14.38
N PRO A 148 -2.98 1.69 -15.51
CA PRO A 148 -2.40 0.35 -15.54
C PRO A 148 -0.86 0.37 -15.57
N ASP A 149 -0.27 1.50 -15.95
CA ASP A 149 1.15 1.77 -15.97
C ASP A 149 1.65 2.32 -14.62
N ALA A 150 2.95 2.55 -14.52
CA ALA A 150 3.62 3.11 -13.34
C ALA A 150 4.25 4.47 -13.69
N PRO A 151 4.33 5.42 -12.75
CA PRO A 151 5.05 6.67 -12.97
C PRO A 151 6.56 6.40 -13.07
N ASP A 152 7.25 7.15 -13.93
CA ASP A 152 8.72 7.19 -13.92
C ASP A 152 9.20 8.03 -12.73
N LEU A 153 9.60 7.33 -11.65
CA LEU A 153 10.13 7.89 -10.41
C LEU A 153 11.67 7.99 -10.41
N SER A 154 12.34 7.80 -11.54
CA SER A 154 13.80 7.74 -11.61
C SER A 154 14.52 8.99 -11.11
N LEU A 155 13.84 10.15 -11.09
CA LEU A 155 14.36 11.41 -10.56
C LEU A 155 13.68 11.85 -9.24
N VAL A 156 12.69 11.10 -8.77
CA VAL A 156 11.92 11.44 -7.56
C VAL A 156 12.65 10.89 -6.34
N THR A 157 12.91 11.76 -5.36
CA THR A 157 13.45 11.35 -4.05
C THR A 157 12.40 11.42 -2.94
N SER A 158 11.26 12.08 -3.19
CA SER A 158 10.24 12.36 -2.19
C SER A 158 8.83 12.32 -2.79
N THR A 159 7.95 11.59 -2.12
CA THR A 159 6.50 11.50 -2.40
C THR A 159 5.68 12.06 -1.23
N ARG A 160 6.27 12.97 -0.44
CA ARG A 160 5.65 13.51 0.77
C ARG A 160 4.25 14.05 0.49
N GLU A 161 3.29 13.59 1.27
CA GLU A 161 1.87 13.98 1.21
C GLU A 161 1.21 13.75 -0.16
N MET A 162 1.80 12.93 -1.06
CA MET A 162 1.32 12.78 -2.44
C MET A 162 -0.19 12.50 -2.52
N PHE A 163 -0.75 11.68 -1.63
CA PHE A 163 -2.18 11.37 -1.55
C PHE A 163 -2.80 11.72 -0.19
N TYR A 164 -2.22 12.67 0.54
CA TYR A 164 -2.77 13.11 1.82
C TYR A 164 -4.22 13.58 1.65
N LEU A 165 -5.14 13.04 2.47
CA LEU A 165 -6.59 13.30 2.43
C LEU A 165 -7.28 12.99 1.08
N CYS A 166 -6.74 12.04 0.31
CA CYS A 166 -7.44 11.45 -0.83
C CYS A 166 -8.41 10.36 -0.37
N SER A 167 -9.50 10.73 0.30
CA SER A 167 -10.38 9.77 0.99
C SER A 167 -11.06 8.75 0.07
N SER A 168 -11.29 9.05 -1.22
CA SER A 168 -11.84 8.10 -2.20
C SER A 168 -10.80 7.27 -2.95
N LEU A 169 -9.51 7.43 -2.67
CA LEU A 169 -8.45 6.71 -3.36
C LEU A 169 -8.54 5.21 -3.06
N VAL A 170 -8.83 4.40 -4.08
CA VAL A 170 -8.84 2.92 -3.96
C VAL A 170 -7.55 2.34 -4.51
N GLY A 171 -7.11 2.85 -5.67
CA GLY A 171 -5.97 2.35 -6.43
C GLY A 171 -6.23 1.00 -7.10
N ASN A 172 -5.19 0.46 -7.70
CA ASN A 172 -5.25 -0.84 -8.38
C ASN A 172 -3.91 -1.59 -8.26
N ALA A 173 -3.80 -2.78 -8.86
CA ALA A 173 -2.60 -3.62 -8.74
C ALA A 173 -1.30 -3.00 -9.28
N SER A 174 -1.39 -1.97 -10.13
CA SER A 174 -0.23 -1.27 -10.71
C SER A 174 0.63 -0.54 -9.68
N PHE A 175 0.08 -0.15 -8.52
CA PHE A 175 0.86 0.45 -7.42
C PHE A 175 2.05 -0.42 -7.03
N ASN A 176 1.88 -1.74 -7.06
CA ASN A 176 2.92 -2.70 -6.69
C ASN A 176 4.08 -2.76 -7.70
N ASN A 177 3.95 -2.10 -8.85
CA ASN A 177 4.96 -2.07 -9.91
C ASN A 177 5.75 -0.75 -9.94
N TRP A 178 5.47 0.18 -9.03
CA TRP A 178 6.20 1.45 -8.99
C TRP A 178 7.63 1.20 -8.54
N ASP A 179 8.59 1.78 -9.27
CA ASP A 179 10.00 1.73 -8.90
C ASP A 179 10.28 2.80 -7.83
N THR A 180 10.31 2.39 -6.57
CA THR A 180 10.51 3.28 -5.43
C THR A 180 11.96 3.35 -4.95
N SER A 181 12.92 2.74 -5.67
CA SER A 181 14.28 2.56 -5.17
C SER A 181 15.03 3.87 -4.90
N ASN A 182 14.61 4.98 -5.51
CA ASN A 182 15.23 6.30 -5.31
C ASN A 182 14.58 7.13 -4.20
N LEU A 183 13.47 6.67 -3.61
CA LEU A 183 12.76 7.41 -2.58
C LEU A 183 13.54 7.37 -1.26
N THR A 184 13.69 8.54 -0.64
CA THR A 184 14.25 8.69 0.71
C THR A 184 13.19 9.08 1.75
N THR A 185 12.03 9.57 1.31
CA THR A 185 10.89 9.87 2.17
C THR A 185 9.56 9.57 1.46
N ILE A 186 8.66 8.96 2.23
CA ILE A 186 7.26 8.68 1.84
C ILE A 186 6.28 9.24 2.88
N ASN A 187 6.73 10.26 3.61
CA ASN A 187 6.03 10.90 4.72
C ASN A 187 4.58 11.26 4.35
N SER A 188 3.62 10.83 5.18
CA SER A 188 2.19 11.12 5.04
C SER A 188 1.59 10.78 3.67
N MET A 189 2.26 9.92 2.86
CA MET A 189 1.88 9.69 1.46
C MET A 189 0.43 9.24 1.32
N PHE A 190 -0.07 8.40 2.23
CA PHE A 190 -1.46 7.91 2.24
C PHE A 190 -2.22 8.30 3.51
N SER A 191 -1.77 9.34 4.22
CA SER A 191 -2.47 9.78 5.43
C SER A 191 -3.89 10.21 5.09
N ALA A 192 -4.86 9.69 5.85
CA ALA A 192 -6.30 9.85 5.67
C ALA A 192 -6.83 9.45 4.27
N ALA A 193 -6.14 8.55 3.58
CA ALA A 193 -6.64 7.90 2.36
C ALA A 193 -7.53 6.69 2.74
N ASP A 194 -8.72 6.97 3.26
CA ASP A 194 -9.62 6.00 3.91
C ASP A 194 -9.88 4.72 3.10
N GLN A 195 -10.07 4.84 1.79
CA GLN A 195 -10.37 3.68 0.92
C GLN A 195 -9.12 2.95 0.40
N PHE A 196 -7.92 3.45 0.67
CA PHE A 196 -6.70 2.92 0.06
C PHE A 196 -6.33 1.57 0.66
N ASN A 197 -6.23 0.55 -0.21
CA ASN A 197 -5.78 -0.78 0.15
C ASN A 197 -5.14 -1.52 -1.04
N ALA A 198 -4.58 -0.78 -2.00
CA ALA A 198 -3.90 -1.35 -3.17
C ALA A 198 -2.53 -1.95 -2.77
N PRO A 199 -2.08 -3.04 -3.42
CA PRO A 199 -0.84 -3.71 -3.06
C PRO A 199 0.38 -2.81 -3.30
N ILE A 200 1.25 -2.74 -2.28
CA ILE A 200 2.52 -1.98 -2.27
C ILE A 200 3.67 -2.79 -1.62
N GLY A 201 3.46 -4.09 -1.43
CA GLY A 201 4.41 -4.95 -0.71
C GLY A 201 5.74 -5.13 -1.45
N ASN A 202 5.79 -4.88 -2.76
CA ASN A 202 7.00 -4.99 -3.58
C ASN A 202 7.83 -3.70 -3.65
N TRP A 203 7.41 -2.62 -2.99
CA TRP A 203 8.19 -1.39 -2.98
C TRP A 203 9.56 -1.61 -2.35
N ASP A 204 10.60 -1.13 -3.04
CA ASP A 204 11.92 -0.98 -2.45
C ASP A 204 11.91 0.29 -1.59
N VAL A 205 11.88 0.09 -0.27
CA VAL A 205 11.94 1.16 0.72
C VAL A 205 13.29 1.18 1.45
N SER A 206 14.31 0.48 0.91
CA SER A 206 15.61 0.35 1.56
C SER A 206 16.34 1.69 1.73
N ASN A 207 16.07 2.68 0.86
CA ASN A 207 16.63 4.02 0.96
C ASN A 207 15.77 5.01 1.77
N VAL A 208 14.57 4.60 2.18
CA VAL A 208 13.63 5.47 2.92
C VAL A 208 14.08 5.59 4.37
N THR A 209 14.21 6.82 4.84
CA THR A 209 14.55 7.13 6.24
C THR A 209 13.35 7.62 7.04
N ASP A 210 12.40 8.30 6.39
CA ASP A 210 11.24 8.92 7.03
C ASP A 210 9.93 8.20 6.66
N PHE A 211 9.39 7.46 7.64
CA PHE A 211 8.08 6.78 7.58
C PHE A 211 7.03 7.48 8.45
N TYR A 212 7.19 8.77 8.74
CA TYR A 212 6.21 9.54 9.49
C TYR A 212 4.84 9.49 8.81
N ALA A 213 3.81 9.09 9.57
CA ALA A 213 2.39 9.16 9.23
C ALA A 213 1.97 8.53 7.87
N VAL A 214 2.75 7.59 7.30
CA VAL A 214 2.50 7.06 5.94
C VAL A 214 1.05 6.57 5.75
N PHE A 215 0.52 5.84 6.72
CA PHE A 215 -0.85 5.31 6.73
C PHE A 215 -1.67 5.87 7.91
N ASP A 216 -1.29 7.03 8.44
CA ASP A 216 -2.05 7.69 9.50
C ASP A 216 -3.50 7.90 9.07
N MET A 217 -4.46 7.45 9.89
CA MET A 217 -5.89 7.46 9.62
C MET A 217 -6.32 6.76 8.31
N ALA A 218 -5.47 5.94 7.68
CA ALA A 218 -5.84 5.15 6.49
C ALA A 218 -6.66 3.91 6.92
N SER A 219 -7.93 4.15 7.24
CA SER A 219 -8.77 3.21 8.01
C SER A 219 -8.92 1.80 7.42
N ASN A 220 -8.91 1.63 6.09
CA ASN A 220 -9.03 0.34 5.41
C ASN A 220 -7.70 -0.35 5.06
N PHE A 221 -6.56 0.32 5.27
CA PHE A 221 -5.28 -0.21 4.81
C PHE A 221 -4.89 -1.49 5.57
N ASN A 222 -4.60 -2.58 4.84
CA ASN A 222 -4.24 -3.87 5.42
C ASN A 222 -3.40 -4.75 4.45
N GLN A 223 -2.55 -4.14 3.63
CA GLN A 223 -1.69 -4.86 2.70
C GLN A 223 -0.41 -5.40 3.35
N PRO A 224 0.10 -6.57 2.92
CA PRO A 224 1.31 -7.15 3.50
C PRO A 224 2.54 -6.29 3.20
N LEU A 225 3.27 -5.92 4.27
CA LEU A 225 4.50 -5.11 4.22
C LEU A 225 5.72 -5.84 4.78
N ARG A 226 5.62 -7.15 5.01
CA ARG A 226 6.63 -7.95 5.70
C ARG A 226 8.01 -7.88 5.05
N ASP A 227 8.05 -7.75 3.73
CA ASP A 227 9.26 -7.85 2.93
C ASP A 227 9.90 -6.47 2.64
N TRP A 228 9.36 -5.39 3.22
CA TRP A 228 10.00 -4.07 3.24
C TRP A 228 11.29 -4.10 4.04
N ASP A 229 12.37 -3.57 3.46
CA ASP A 229 13.63 -3.34 4.17
C ASP A 229 13.61 -2.00 4.89
N THR A 230 13.35 -2.04 6.20
CA THR A 230 13.27 -0.83 7.04
C THR A 230 14.61 -0.47 7.71
N SER A 231 15.74 -1.05 7.29
CA SER A 231 17.02 -0.89 8.01
C SER A 231 17.53 0.54 8.10
N ASN A 232 17.11 1.42 7.18
CA ASN A 232 17.48 2.84 7.16
C ASN A 232 16.43 3.76 7.81
N ALA A 233 15.32 3.21 8.32
CA ALA A 233 14.29 4.00 8.98
C ALA A 233 14.83 4.69 10.24
N THR A 234 14.59 5.99 10.37
CA THR A 234 14.93 6.79 11.55
C THR A 234 13.70 7.24 12.34
N THR A 235 12.53 7.33 11.70
CA THR A 235 11.24 7.61 12.34
C THR A 235 10.13 6.76 11.74
N MET A 236 9.23 6.28 12.59
CA MET A 236 7.97 5.59 12.27
C MET A 236 6.80 6.20 13.06
N GLU A 237 6.96 7.44 13.53
CA GLU A 237 5.94 8.18 14.26
C GLU A 237 4.63 8.24 13.45
N HIS A 238 3.50 8.01 14.12
CA HIS A 238 2.14 7.99 13.53
C HIS A 238 1.93 7.01 12.34
N MET A 239 2.89 6.15 11.98
CA MET A 239 2.86 5.39 10.73
C MET A 239 1.56 4.61 10.48
N PHE A 240 0.96 4.01 11.51
CA PHE A 240 -0.33 3.30 11.46
C PHE A 240 -1.37 3.85 12.45
N HIS A 241 -1.15 5.06 12.98
CA HIS A 241 -2.10 5.68 13.90
C HIS A 241 -3.49 5.71 13.25
N GLY A 242 -4.52 5.20 13.91
CA GLY A 242 -5.89 5.16 13.36
C GLY A 242 -6.11 4.27 12.14
N ALA A 243 -5.11 3.53 11.64
CA ALA A 243 -5.24 2.56 10.54
C ALA A 243 -5.98 1.29 11.01
N SER A 244 -7.26 1.44 11.36
CA SER A 244 -8.03 0.48 12.17
C SER A 244 -8.05 -0.97 11.64
N SER A 245 -7.91 -1.17 10.33
CA SER A 245 -7.92 -2.48 9.69
C SER A 245 -6.56 -3.18 9.65
N PHE A 246 -5.46 -2.46 9.91
CA PHE A 246 -4.11 -2.97 9.73
C PHE A 246 -3.78 -4.09 10.73
N ASN A 247 -3.41 -5.28 10.22
CA ASN A 247 -3.04 -6.44 11.03
C ASN A 247 -2.09 -7.38 10.29
N GLN A 248 -1.11 -6.82 9.58
CA GLN A 248 -0.13 -7.62 8.81
C GLN A 248 1.14 -7.85 9.60
N ASN A 249 1.74 -9.03 9.40
CA ASN A 249 2.98 -9.40 10.10
C ASN A 249 4.14 -8.50 9.66
N ILE A 250 4.72 -7.80 10.64
CA ILE A 250 5.88 -6.91 10.54
C ILE A 250 6.98 -7.28 11.57
N GLU A 251 6.95 -8.52 12.08
CA GLU A 251 7.90 -9.04 13.07
C GLU A 251 9.36 -8.99 12.58
N LYS A 252 9.54 -9.04 11.26
CA LYS A 252 10.85 -9.05 10.58
C LYS A 252 11.43 -7.68 10.28
N TRP A 253 10.69 -6.60 10.52
CA TRP A 253 11.22 -5.26 10.28
C TRP A 253 12.44 -4.99 11.13
N ASN A 254 13.42 -4.34 10.53
CA ASN A 254 14.59 -3.86 11.23
C ASN A 254 14.28 -2.48 11.82
N THR A 255 14.14 -2.41 13.14
CA THR A 255 13.87 -1.17 13.87
C THR A 255 15.10 -0.60 14.57
N SER A 256 16.29 -1.17 14.36
CA SER A 256 17.48 -0.84 15.15
C SER A 256 17.92 0.61 15.03
N GLY A 257 17.56 1.28 13.92
CA GLY A 257 17.86 2.69 13.64
C GLY A 257 16.73 3.68 13.97
N VAL A 258 15.56 3.19 14.39
CA VAL A 258 14.37 4.04 14.58
C VAL A 258 14.44 4.76 15.94
N ALA A 259 14.46 6.09 15.90
CA ALA A 259 14.51 6.95 17.08
C ALA A 259 13.11 7.32 17.60
N ASN A 260 12.13 7.51 16.71
CA ASN A 260 10.77 7.92 17.10
C ASN A 260 9.71 6.93 16.61
N MET A 261 8.89 6.43 17.53
CA MET A 261 7.73 5.56 17.29
C MET A 261 6.45 6.09 17.98
N ASP A 262 6.40 7.38 18.29
CA ASP A 262 5.25 8.01 18.94
C ASP A 262 3.96 7.70 18.18
N MET A 263 2.94 7.26 18.92
CA MET A 263 1.61 6.93 18.39
C MET A 263 1.58 5.94 17.22
N MET A 264 2.65 5.19 16.92
CA MET A 264 2.75 4.35 15.72
C MET A 264 1.56 3.40 15.53
N PHE A 265 1.05 2.79 16.61
CA PHE A 265 -0.13 1.91 16.60
C PHE A 265 -1.29 2.44 17.45
N ALA A 266 -1.29 3.73 17.76
CA ALA A 266 -2.34 4.33 18.53
C ALA A 266 -3.68 4.20 17.77
N VAL A 267 -4.71 3.65 18.42
CA VAL A 267 -6.04 3.41 17.82
C VAL A 267 -6.02 2.46 16.60
N THR A 268 -4.95 1.68 16.41
CA THR A 268 -4.87 0.61 15.38
C THR A 268 -5.56 -0.66 15.89
N THR A 269 -6.89 -0.63 15.99
CA THR A 269 -7.70 -1.59 16.75
C THR A 269 -7.64 -3.04 16.29
N SER A 270 -7.28 -3.32 15.02
CA SER A 270 -7.08 -4.69 14.53
C SER A 270 -5.66 -5.22 14.73
N PHE A 271 -4.69 -4.37 15.06
CA PHE A 271 -3.28 -4.75 15.07
C PHE A 271 -2.96 -5.72 16.20
N ASN A 272 -2.71 -6.98 15.85
CA ASN A 272 -2.43 -8.04 16.80
C ASN A 272 -1.29 -8.94 16.32
N GLN A 273 -0.12 -8.35 16.12
CA GLN A 273 1.10 -9.04 15.66
C GLN A 273 2.21 -8.98 16.71
N ASN A 274 3.15 -9.92 16.62
CA ASN A 274 4.30 -9.96 17.52
C ASN A 274 5.32 -8.87 17.13
N ILE A 275 5.66 -8.01 18.10
CA ILE A 275 6.68 -6.95 17.98
C ILE A 275 7.79 -7.09 19.04
N GLY A 276 7.84 -8.22 19.76
CA GLY A 276 8.86 -8.46 20.79
C GLY A 276 10.26 -8.71 20.25
N SER A 277 10.39 -9.08 18.97
CA SER A 277 11.68 -9.27 18.30
C SER A 277 12.35 -7.96 17.87
N TRP A 278 11.63 -6.83 17.93
CA TRP A 278 12.12 -5.55 17.45
C TRP A 278 13.34 -5.08 18.26
N ASN A 279 14.35 -4.60 17.54
CA ASN A 279 15.52 -4.00 18.16
C ASN A 279 15.27 -2.52 18.42
N LEU A 280 15.21 -2.12 19.69
CA LEU A 280 14.91 -0.76 20.11
C LEU A 280 16.16 0.05 20.44
N SER A 281 17.35 -0.37 19.99
CA SER A 281 18.64 0.21 20.40
C SER A 281 18.76 1.72 20.22
N SER A 282 18.14 2.27 19.18
CA SER A 282 18.17 3.71 18.89
C SER A 282 16.92 4.45 19.37
N LEU A 283 15.97 3.78 20.02
CA LEU A 283 14.69 4.38 20.39
C LEU A 283 14.89 5.51 21.40
N GLU A 284 14.35 6.68 21.08
CA GLU A 284 14.34 7.87 21.94
C GLU A 284 12.94 8.18 22.45
N SER A 285 11.91 7.97 21.62
CA SER A 285 10.50 8.25 21.96
C SER A 285 9.54 7.17 21.42
N ALA A 286 8.58 6.78 22.25
CA ALA A 286 7.49 5.84 21.91
C ALA A 286 6.19 6.19 22.64
N VAL A 287 5.95 7.50 22.83
CA VAL A 287 4.82 8.02 23.59
C VAL A 287 3.52 7.53 22.98
N ASP A 288 2.72 6.86 23.81
CA ASP A 288 1.41 6.33 23.45
C ASP A 288 1.42 5.42 22.22
N MET A 289 2.58 4.81 21.88
CA MET A 289 2.75 3.95 20.70
C MET A 289 1.68 2.86 20.61
N LEU A 290 1.19 2.36 21.74
CA LEU A 290 0.29 1.22 21.84
C LEU A 290 -1.13 1.55 22.33
N ILE A 291 -1.46 2.83 22.58
CA ILE A 291 -2.76 3.20 23.18
C ILE A 291 -3.90 2.74 22.28
N SER A 292 -4.88 2.03 22.83
CA SER A 292 -6.05 1.52 22.10
C SER A 292 -5.71 0.65 20.87
N SER A 293 -4.53 0.03 20.85
CA SER A 293 -4.16 -0.96 19.83
C SER A 293 -4.87 -2.31 20.05
N GLY A 294 -4.91 -3.14 19.00
CA GLY A 294 -5.52 -4.47 19.03
C GLY A 294 -4.68 -5.57 19.67
N LEU A 295 -3.54 -5.25 20.31
CA LEU A 295 -2.63 -6.26 20.84
C LEU A 295 -3.34 -7.11 21.88
N ASN A 296 -3.45 -8.41 21.62
CA ASN A 296 -3.91 -9.32 22.64
C ASN A 296 -2.80 -9.54 23.68
N CYS A 297 -3.18 -10.13 24.79
CA CYS A 297 -2.28 -10.34 25.91
C CYS A 297 -1.08 -11.27 25.59
N GLN A 298 -1.21 -12.21 24.65
CA GLN A 298 -0.07 -13.00 24.17
C GLN A 298 0.98 -12.14 23.46
N ASN A 299 0.56 -11.26 22.56
CA ASN A 299 1.49 -10.42 21.80
C ASN A 299 2.04 -9.27 22.65
N TYR A 300 1.26 -8.74 23.60
CA TYR A 300 1.76 -7.76 24.56
C TYR A 300 2.78 -8.37 25.53
N ASP A 301 2.53 -9.57 26.04
CA ASP A 301 3.52 -10.31 26.85
C ASP A 301 4.82 -10.56 26.06
N ASN A 302 4.72 -10.95 24.78
CA ASN A 302 5.88 -11.14 23.92
C ASN A 302 6.66 -9.83 23.71
N ALA A 303 5.96 -8.71 23.51
CA ALA A 303 6.56 -7.39 23.39
C ALA A 303 7.37 -7.03 24.64
N LEU A 304 6.74 -7.06 25.82
CA LEU A 304 7.39 -6.77 27.10
C LEU A 304 8.61 -7.67 27.37
N PHE A 305 8.46 -8.98 27.15
CA PHE A 305 9.53 -9.94 27.35
C PHE A 305 10.70 -9.74 26.40
N GLY A 306 10.43 -9.57 25.11
CA GLY A 306 11.45 -9.39 24.09
C GLY A 306 12.23 -8.09 24.27
N TRP A 307 11.54 -6.97 24.51
CA TRP A 307 12.17 -5.68 24.75
C TRP A 307 13.05 -5.69 26.00
N ASN A 308 12.60 -6.31 27.09
CA ASN A 308 13.43 -6.43 28.30
C ASN A 308 14.70 -7.28 28.08
N ASN A 309 14.60 -8.35 27.29
CA ASN A 309 15.72 -9.28 27.07
C ASN A 309 16.76 -8.77 26.07
N ASN A 310 16.45 -7.75 25.28
CA ASN A 310 17.44 -7.12 24.43
C ASN A 310 18.36 -6.23 25.30
N PRO A 311 19.67 -6.54 25.40
CA PRO A 311 20.59 -5.78 26.24
C PRO A 311 20.80 -4.34 25.76
N GLN A 312 20.49 -4.05 24.49
CA GLN A 312 20.60 -2.70 23.92
C GLN A 312 19.33 -1.87 24.11
N THR A 313 18.25 -2.43 24.67
CA THR A 313 17.03 -1.66 24.93
C THR A 313 17.33 -0.45 25.82
N PRO A 314 16.98 0.77 25.39
CA PRO A 314 17.36 2.00 26.08
C PRO A 314 16.67 2.16 27.43
N ASN A 315 17.24 3.05 28.26
CA ASN A 315 16.63 3.49 29.51
C ASN A 315 15.76 4.72 29.27
N SER A 316 14.88 5.05 30.23
CA SER A 316 14.10 6.29 30.28
C SER A 316 13.13 6.48 29.10
N ILE A 317 12.62 5.40 28.52
CA ILE A 317 11.62 5.46 27.45
C ILE A 317 10.24 5.74 28.03
N ASN A 318 9.54 6.71 27.44
CA ASN A 318 8.13 6.94 27.71
C ASN A 318 7.28 6.16 26.71
N LEU A 319 6.69 5.04 27.15
CA LEU A 319 5.69 4.29 26.37
C LEU A 319 4.28 4.89 26.53
N GLY A 320 4.09 5.73 27.55
CA GLY A 320 2.82 6.40 27.82
C GLY A 320 1.73 5.45 28.29
N ASN A 321 0.52 5.65 27.78
CA ASN A 321 -0.67 4.90 28.11
C ASN A 321 -0.83 3.70 27.16
N ALA A 322 -0.72 2.49 27.70
CA ALA A 322 -0.92 1.24 27.01
C ALA A 322 -2.30 0.62 27.28
N ALA A 323 -3.30 1.38 27.73
CA ALA A 323 -4.67 0.87 27.85
C ALA A 323 -5.25 0.53 26.45
N PRO A 324 -6.11 -0.50 26.32
CA PRO A 324 -6.60 -1.41 27.36
C PRO A 324 -5.79 -2.71 27.46
N LEU A 325 -4.49 -2.69 27.15
CA LEU A 325 -3.69 -3.90 27.02
C LEU A 325 -3.57 -4.64 28.36
N HIS A 326 -3.45 -5.97 28.25
CA HIS A 326 -3.33 -6.87 29.40
C HIS A 326 -2.07 -7.71 29.29
N TYR A 327 -1.39 -7.91 30.42
CA TYR A 327 -0.25 -8.81 30.55
C TYR A 327 -0.52 -9.87 31.63
N THR A 328 0.10 -11.05 31.54
CA THR A 328 -0.19 -12.14 32.49
C THR A 328 0.98 -13.06 32.78
N HIS A 329 1.81 -13.38 31.79
CA HIS A 329 2.81 -14.42 31.95
C HIS A 329 3.87 -14.00 33.00
N PRO A 330 4.28 -14.87 33.96
CA PRO A 330 5.18 -14.48 35.04
C PRO A 330 6.48 -13.79 34.57
N ALA A 331 7.08 -14.26 33.48
CA ALA A 331 8.26 -13.64 32.88
C ALA A 331 7.95 -12.29 32.18
N ALA A 332 6.75 -12.08 31.63
CA ALA A 332 6.35 -10.78 31.08
C ALA A 332 6.09 -9.78 32.22
N VAL A 333 5.47 -10.22 33.32
CA VAL A 333 5.33 -9.42 34.56
C VAL A 333 6.70 -8.99 35.08
N ALA A 334 7.66 -9.92 35.18
CA ALA A 334 9.02 -9.59 35.59
C ALA A 334 9.72 -8.64 34.63
N SER A 335 9.52 -8.83 33.32
CA SER A 335 10.08 -7.96 32.27
C SER A 335 9.54 -6.54 32.34
N ARG A 336 8.22 -6.39 32.45
CA ARG A 336 7.54 -5.11 32.66
C ARG A 336 8.06 -4.40 33.90
N ASN A 337 8.17 -5.12 35.02
CA ASN A 337 8.71 -4.56 36.26
C ASN A 337 10.16 -4.08 36.08
N ASN A 338 11.01 -4.85 35.39
CA ASN A 338 12.39 -4.44 35.11
C ASN A 338 12.46 -3.20 34.21
N LEU A 339 11.67 -3.15 33.13
CA LEU A 339 11.57 -1.99 32.24
C LEU A 339 11.24 -0.72 33.06
N ILE A 340 10.27 -0.80 33.97
CA ILE A 340 9.87 0.34 34.82
C ILE A 340 10.92 0.66 35.88
N THR A 341 11.33 -0.32 36.70
CA THR A 341 12.13 -0.04 37.91
C THR A 341 13.61 0.14 37.62
N ASN A 342 14.17 -0.64 36.69
CA ASN A 342 15.61 -0.70 36.44
C ASN A 342 16.00 0.07 35.19
N LYS A 343 15.12 0.10 34.18
CA LYS A 343 15.32 0.91 32.96
C LYS A 343 14.59 2.24 32.99
N ASN A 344 13.84 2.57 34.05
CA ASN A 344 13.14 3.85 34.21
C ASN A 344 12.11 4.15 33.09
N TRP A 345 11.46 3.12 32.55
CA TRP A 345 10.39 3.32 31.57
C TRP A 345 9.12 3.84 32.22
N LEU A 346 8.40 4.73 31.52
CA LEU A 346 7.05 5.13 31.88
C LEU A 346 6.04 4.27 31.11
N VAL A 347 5.35 3.37 31.82
CA VAL A 347 4.29 2.51 31.28
C VAL A 347 3.06 2.61 32.17
N THR A 348 1.92 3.04 31.61
CA THR A 348 0.67 3.26 32.33
C THR A 348 -0.51 2.63 31.60
N GLY A 349 -1.66 2.46 32.28
CA GLY A 349 -2.94 2.07 31.66
C GLY A 349 -3.10 0.59 31.31
N ASP A 350 -2.03 -0.15 31.13
CA ASP A 350 -2.06 -1.61 31.00
C ASP A 350 -2.34 -2.30 32.35
N ASN A 351 -2.97 -3.47 32.31
CA ASN A 351 -3.42 -4.15 33.53
C ASN A 351 -3.03 -5.62 33.55
N TYR A 352 -2.53 -6.09 34.69
CA TYR A 352 -2.34 -7.53 34.93
C TYR A 352 -3.69 -8.25 34.90
N ASN A 353 -3.78 -9.35 34.15
CA ASN A 353 -4.99 -10.15 34.06
C ASN A 353 -4.69 -11.65 34.15
N VAL A 354 -4.88 -12.24 35.33
CA VAL A 354 -4.66 -13.67 35.60
C VAL A 354 -5.52 -14.61 34.75
N PHE A 355 -6.65 -14.13 34.22
CA PHE A 355 -7.53 -14.93 33.36
C PHE A 355 -7.11 -14.91 31.89
N CYS A 356 -6.12 -14.09 31.53
CA CYS A 356 -5.48 -14.20 30.25
C CYS A 356 -4.56 -15.43 30.22
N ASN A 357 -4.54 -16.13 29.08
CA ASN A 357 -3.57 -17.18 28.78
C ASN A 357 -2.52 -16.67 27.78
N SER A 358 -1.25 -16.82 28.13
CA SER A 358 -0.10 -16.43 27.29
C SER A 358 1.03 -17.46 27.47
N ILE A 359 1.76 -17.75 26.40
CA ILE A 359 2.93 -18.62 26.37
C ILE A 359 4.07 -17.80 25.76
N LEU A 360 5.08 -17.46 26.56
CA LEU A 360 6.26 -16.79 26.01
C LEU A 360 7.09 -17.81 25.23
N GLN A 361 7.44 -17.45 23.99
CA GLN A 361 8.41 -18.20 23.21
C GLN A 361 9.67 -17.35 23.08
N VAL A 362 10.81 -17.91 23.50
CA VAL A 362 12.11 -17.49 22.96
C VAL A 362 12.10 -17.92 21.49
N ALA A 363 12.56 -17.05 20.59
CA ALA A 363 12.52 -17.27 19.15
C ALA A 363 12.91 -18.73 18.78
N GLU A 364 12.10 -19.29 17.87
CA GLU A 364 12.12 -20.66 17.32
C GLU A 364 11.48 -21.76 18.19
N ALA A 365 10.15 -21.77 18.22
CA ALA A 365 9.50 -22.87 17.54
C ALA A 365 8.93 -22.30 16.25
N ASP A 366 9.48 -22.73 15.11
CA ASP A 366 8.83 -22.61 13.82
C ASP A 366 7.50 -23.38 13.98
N LYS A 367 6.47 -22.69 14.46
CA LYS A 367 5.15 -23.24 14.67
C LYS A 367 4.63 -23.43 13.26
N LYS A 368 5.01 -24.55 12.60
CA LYS A 368 4.75 -24.91 11.20
C LYS A 368 3.51 -24.16 10.77
N MET A 369 3.70 -22.97 10.18
CA MET A 369 2.56 -22.15 9.83
C MET A 369 1.87 -22.97 8.76
N LYS A 370 0.69 -23.49 9.10
CA LYS A 370 0.02 -24.48 8.26
C LYS A 370 -0.09 -23.88 6.86
N LEU A 371 0.37 -24.62 5.86
CA LEU A 371 0.25 -24.23 4.47
C LEU A 371 -1.25 -24.07 4.18
N THR A 372 -1.63 -22.95 3.58
CA THR A 372 -3.02 -22.71 3.16
C THR A 372 -3.08 -22.26 1.72
N ILE A 373 -4.25 -22.46 1.09
CA ILE A 373 -4.52 -22.05 -0.28
C ILE A 373 -5.66 -21.05 -0.33
N TYR A 374 -5.57 -20.06 -1.22
CA TYR A 374 -6.64 -19.07 -1.45
C TYR A 374 -6.51 -18.43 -2.85
N PRO A 375 -7.58 -17.88 -3.44
CA PRO A 375 -8.97 -18.06 -3.02
C PRO A 375 -9.44 -19.50 -3.27
N ASN A 376 -10.51 -19.91 -2.60
CA ASN A 376 -11.23 -21.14 -2.91
C ASN A 376 -12.73 -20.87 -2.68
N PRO A 377 -13.58 -20.81 -3.72
CA PRO A 377 -13.31 -21.18 -5.12
C PRO A 377 -12.31 -20.26 -5.84
N ALA A 378 -11.48 -20.83 -6.72
CA ALA A 378 -10.45 -20.15 -7.50
C ALA A 378 -10.85 -20.00 -8.96
N ASP A 379 -10.45 -18.91 -9.61
CA ASP A 379 -10.68 -18.70 -11.04
C ASP A 379 -9.43 -18.99 -11.86
N HIS A 380 -8.45 -18.10 -11.85
CA HIS A 380 -7.24 -18.27 -12.67
C HIS A 380 -6.03 -18.78 -11.88
N ILE A 381 -5.96 -18.45 -10.59
CA ILE A 381 -4.77 -18.61 -9.75
C ILE A 381 -5.17 -19.11 -8.36
N ILE A 382 -4.35 -19.97 -7.78
CA ILE A 382 -4.34 -20.34 -6.36
C ILE A 382 -3.04 -19.83 -5.74
N PHE A 383 -3.11 -18.96 -4.76
CA PHE A 383 -1.99 -18.52 -3.93
C PHE A 383 -1.75 -19.49 -2.78
N LEU A 384 -0.49 -19.68 -2.44
CA LEU A 384 -0.01 -20.50 -1.33
C LEU A 384 0.49 -19.58 -0.22
N LYS A 385 -0.08 -19.71 0.99
CA LYS A 385 0.44 -19.02 2.18
C LYS A 385 1.31 -19.98 2.98
N ASN A 386 2.44 -19.49 3.48
CA ASN A 386 3.37 -20.27 4.32
C ASN A 386 4.06 -21.43 3.59
N ASN A 387 4.40 -21.25 2.31
CA ASN A 387 4.96 -22.27 1.42
C ASN A 387 6.50 -22.38 1.43
N LYS A 388 7.18 -21.93 2.49
CA LYS A 388 8.66 -21.89 2.56
C LYS A 388 9.36 -23.21 2.21
N ASN A 389 8.69 -24.34 2.41
CA ASN A 389 9.23 -25.69 2.16
C ASN A 389 8.58 -26.41 0.97
N ALA A 390 7.71 -25.75 0.20
CA ALA A 390 7.01 -26.36 -0.93
C ALA A 390 7.90 -26.44 -2.18
N GLU A 391 8.06 -27.63 -2.74
CA GLU A 391 8.96 -27.90 -3.86
C GLU A 391 8.22 -28.16 -5.17
N SER A 392 7.06 -28.81 -5.09
CA SER A 392 6.26 -29.16 -6.27
C SER A 392 4.79 -29.37 -5.90
N PHE A 393 3.93 -29.44 -6.92
CA PHE A 393 2.51 -29.71 -6.74
C PHE A 393 1.97 -30.72 -7.74
N ILE A 394 0.86 -31.37 -7.37
CA ILE A 394 0.06 -32.25 -8.21
C ILE A 394 -1.41 -31.85 -8.07
N ILE A 395 -2.10 -31.66 -9.19
CA ILE A 395 -3.55 -31.46 -9.24
C ILE A 395 -4.17 -32.73 -9.81
N THR A 396 -5.13 -33.31 -9.10
CA THR A 396 -5.97 -34.42 -9.57
C THR A 396 -7.43 -34.02 -9.65
N ASP A 397 -8.17 -34.63 -10.58
CA ASP A 397 -9.62 -34.52 -10.62
C ASP A 397 -10.30 -35.40 -9.54
N ALA A 398 -11.63 -35.35 -9.47
CA ALA A 398 -12.43 -36.11 -8.52
C ALA A 398 -12.32 -37.65 -8.67
N THR A 399 -11.82 -38.14 -9.79
CA THR A 399 -11.57 -39.58 -10.04
C THR A 399 -10.16 -40.01 -9.64
N GLY A 400 -9.31 -39.06 -9.23
CA GLY A 400 -7.91 -39.30 -8.89
C GLY A 400 -6.95 -39.24 -10.09
N ARG A 401 -7.42 -38.85 -11.28
CA ARG A 401 -6.56 -38.68 -12.45
C ARG A 401 -5.73 -37.40 -12.31
N ILE A 402 -4.42 -37.49 -12.55
CA ILE A 402 -3.52 -36.35 -12.57
C ILE A 402 -3.83 -35.45 -13.79
N ILE A 403 -4.09 -34.18 -13.52
CA ILE A 403 -4.39 -33.15 -14.51
C ILE A 403 -3.21 -32.23 -14.75
N LYS A 404 -2.45 -31.90 -13.69
CA LYS A 404 -1.27 -31.04 -13.76
C LYS A 404 -0.27 -31.43 -12.68
N LYS A 405 1.02 -31.39 -12.99
CA LYS A 405 2.13 -31.54 -12.04
C LYS A 405 3.28 -30.63 -12.47
N ASP A 406 3.85 -29.88 -11.53
CA ASP A 406 4.97 -28.98 -11.82
C ASP A 406 5.77 -28.66 -10.54
N THR A 407 6.97 -28.09 -10.71
CA THR A 407 7.77 -27.50 -9.64
C THR A 407 7.20 -26.15 -9.18
N LEU A 408 7.34 -25.85 -7.88
CA LEU A 408 6.90 -24.59 -7.28
C LEU A 408 8.04 -23.60 -7.21
N ASN A 409 8.05 -22.66 -8.16
CA ASN A 409 9.05 -21.58 -8.21
C ASN A 409 8.46 -20.21 -7.83
N LYS A 410 7.18 -20.19 -7.43
CA LYS A 410 6.41 -18.99 -7.09
C LYS A 410 5.39 -19.34 -5.99
N ASP A 411 4.87 -18.33 -5.30
CA ASP A 411 3.87 -18.51 -4.24
C ASP A 411 2.44 -18.69 -4.78
N TYR A 412 2.30 -19.11 -6.04
CA TYR A 412 1.01 -19.35 -6.68
C TYR A 412 1.06 -20.44 -7.75
N ILE A 413 -0.10 -21.01 -8.04
CA ILE A 413 -0.34 -22.02 -9.06
C ILE A 413 -1.36 -21.48 -10.05
N ASN A 414 -0.97 -21.37 -11.32
CA ASN A 414 -1.89 -21.01 -12.40
C ASN A 414 -2.75 -22.21 -12.79
N ILE A 415 -4.07 -22.03 -12.69
CA ILE A 415 -5.12 -23.01 -12.99
C ILE A 415 -6.08 -22.53 -14.10
N GLN A 416 -5.74 -21.48 -14.84
CA GLN A 416 -6.59 -20.90 -15.90
C GLN A 416 -7.07 -21.94 -16.92
N ASN A 417 -6.22 -22.91 -17.25
CA ASN A 417 -6.52 -23.94 -18.24
C ASN A 417 -7.29 -25.16 -17.67
N LEU A 418 -7.65 -25.15 -16.38
CA LEU A 418 -8.51 -26.19 -15.82
C LEU A 418 -9.97 -25.90 -16.14
N SER A 419 -10.73 -26.94 -16.48
CA SER A 419 -12.18 -26.85 -16.61
C SER A 419 -12.84 -26.61 -15.25
N GLN A 420 -13.99 -25.94 -15.24
CA GLN A 420 -14.79 -25.74 -14.02
C GLN A 420 -15.07 -27.09 -13.32
N GLY A 421 -14.86 -27.16 -12.01
CA GLY A 421 -15.03 -28.41 -11.26
C GLY A 421 -14.28 -28.49 -9.93
N ASN A 422 -14.38 -29.64 -9.27
CA ASN A 422 -13.72 -29.93 -8.00
C ASN A 422 -12.41 -30.68 -8.22
N TYR A 423 -11.36 -30.25 -7.54
CA TYR A 423 -10.02 -30.80 -7.66
C TYR A 423 -9.37 -31.03 -6.30
N ILE A 424 -8.39 -31.93 -6.27
CA ILE A 424 -7.47 -32.10 -5.15
C ILE A 424 -6.11 -31.54 -5.58
N LEU A 425 -5.57 -30.63 -4.79
CA LEU A 425 -4.24 -30.07 -4.92
C LEU A 425 -3.35 -30.68 -3.84
N GLN A 426 -2.33 -31.42 -4.24
CA GLN A 426 -1.29 -31.94 -3.38
C GLN A 426 -0.07 -31.04 -3.49
N ILE A 427 0.43 -30.52 -2.37
CA ILE A 427 1.68 -29.77 -2.29
C ILE A 427 2.72 -30.67 -1.64
N ILE A 428 3.82 -30.89 -2.36
CA ILE A 428 4.93 -31.72 -1.92
C ILE A 428 5.98 -30.78 -1.32
N THR A 429 6.30 -31.00 -0.05
CA THR A 429 7.30 -30.25 0.70
C THR A 429 8.43 -31.18 1.14
N LYS A 430 9.55 -30.61 1.62
CA LYS A 430 10.64 -31.37 2.26
C LYS A 430 10.18 -32.23 3.43
N ASP A 431 9.09 -31.83 4.10
CA ASP A 431 8.59 -32.44 5.32
C ASP A 431 7.42 -33.40 5.10
N GLY A 432 6.92 -33.55 3.86
CA GLY A 432 5.80 -34.42 3.53
C GLY A 432 4.87 -33.85 2.44
N THR A 433 3.68 -34.43 2.29
CA THR A 433 2.67 -33.98 1.32
C THR A 433 1.44 -33.44 2.03
N GLU A 434 1.02 -32.21 1.69
CA GLU A 434 -0.21 -31.59 2.17
C GLU A 434 -1.28 -31.61 1.08
N ASN A 435 -2.54 -31.91 1.46
CA ASN A 435 -3.65 -32.07 0.52
C ASN A 435 -4.71 -30.99 0.75
N PHE A 436 -5.10 -30.32 -0.33
CA PHE A 436 -6.15 -29.31 -0.34
C PHE A 436 -7.24 -29.68 -1.34
N LYS A 437 -8.48 -29.34 -1.02
CA LYS A 437 -9.60 -29.40 -1.99
C LYS A 437 -9.86 -27.99 -2.49
N PHE A 438 -10.03 -27.81 -3.79
CA PHE A 438 -10.44 -26.52 -4.34
C PHE A 438 -11.46 -26.66 -5.46
N ILE A 439 -12.22 -25.59 -5.67
CA ILE A 439 -13.23 -25.48 -6.72
C ILE A 439 -12.70 -24.50 -7.77
N LYS A 440 -12.53 -24.96 -9.02
CA LYS A 440 -12.32 -24.07 -10.18
C LYS A 440 -13.68 -23.51 -10.58
N LYS A 441 -13.82 -22.18 -10.56
CA LYS A 441 -15.01 -21.48 -11.06
C LYS A 441 -15.14 -21.57 -12.57
#